data_AF-A0A383D884-F1
#
_entry.id   AF-A0A383D884-F1
#
_cell.length_a   1.000
_cell.length_b   1.000
_cell.length_c   1.000
_cell.angle_alpha   90.00
_cell.angle_beta   90.00
_cell.angle_gamma   90.00
#
_symmetry.space_group_name_H-M   'P 1'
#
loop_
_entity.id
_entity.type
_entity.pdbx_description
1 polymer ?
#
loop_
_entity_poly.entity_id
_entity_poly.type
_entity_poly.pdbx_seq_one_letter_code
_entity_poly.pdbx_strand_id
1 'polypeptide(L)'
;FETENYLVPGDYPTFFIYDSSEDEYMSTTISNITDIFGNEYTGWYPYQFFSIEEIVGNGPDCSGMELGTAYLDDCGICICGYIPNDETLLGCLEDIPNINLDCNGVCESSTPVGVDQEGEGLEYGAFVDNCGVCSGGSTDHVADSDDGGCGCFNPAPEDYWLDVDSDGFGSGNDSFEMCLDNVTELYANNNLDPEPNCPNPDIETLMIDDCGDCIGVDVSSENQNMDNNGVCCAAS
;
A
#
# COMPACT_ATOMS: atom_id res chain seq x y z
N PHE A 1 -8.27 -33.32 61.39
CA PHE A 1 -7.40 -32.63 60.44
C PHE A 1 -7.92 -32.98 59.06
N GLU A 2 -8.90 -32.25 58.53
CA GLU A 2 -9.58 -32.59 57.27
C GLU A 2 -9.69 -31.36 56.33
N THR A 3 -8.67 -30.50 56.34
CA THR A 3 -8.61 -29.34 55.45
C THR A 3 -7.18 -29.08 54.96
N GLU A 4 -6.25 -30.01 55.21
CA GLU A 4 -4.86 -29.83 54.80
C GLU A 4 -4.83 -29.90 53.26
N ASN A 5 -4.45 -28.80 52.62
CA ASN A 5 -4.45 -28.57 51.16
C ASN A 5 -5.82 -28.29 50.50
N TYR A 6 -6.88 -28.02 51.26
CA TYR A 6 -8.12 -27.46 50.70
C TYR A 6 -8.11 -25.93 50.81
N LEU A 7 -8.76 -25.25 49.86
CA LEU A 7 -8.97 -23.80 49.92
C LEU A 7 -9.68 -23.44 51.25
N VAL A 8 -9.17 -22.41 51.93
CA VAL A 8 -9.81 -21.80 53.09
C VAL A 8 -10.47 -20.48 52.71
N PRO A 9 -11.41 -19.96 53.53
CA PRO A 9 -12.05 -18.69 53.25
C PRO A 9 -11.06 -17.56 52.96
N GLY A 10 -11.15 -16.94 51.78
CA GLY A 10 -10.27 -15.88 51.29
C GLY A 10 -9.20 -16.34 50.29
N ASP A 11 -8.98 -17.63 50.09
CA ASP A 11 -7.97 -18.14 49.17
C ASP A 11 -8.32 -17.93 47.70
N TYR A 12 -7.30 -17.90 46.83
CA TYR A 12 -7.46 -17.87 45.39
C TYR A 12 -7.16 -19.26 44.79
N PRO A 13 -8.04 -19.80 43.94
CA PRO A 13 -7.78 -21.06 43.25
C PRO A 13 -6.71 -20.90 42.18
N THR A 14 -5.88 -21.92 42.03
CA THR A 14 -4.99 -22.11 40.87
C THR A 14 -5.60 -23.14 39.93
N PHE A 15 -5.57 -22.88 38.63
CA PHE A 15 -6.11 -23.79 37.63
C PHE A 15 -5.00 -24.34 36.74
N PHE A 16 -5.23 -25.56 36.28
CA PHE A 16 -4.37 -26.26 35.32
C PHE A 16 -5.28 -26.86 34.25
N ILE A 17 -4.81 -26.88 32.99
CA ILE A 17 -5.47 -27.64 31.93
C ILE A 17 -4.73 -28.96 31.81
N TYR A 18 -5.44 -30.07 31.93
CA TYR A 18 -4.86 -31.39 31.74
C TYR A 18 -4.92 -31.79 30.26
N ASP A 19 -3.75 -32.08 29.68
CA ASP A 19 -3.64 -32.64 28.35
C ASP A 19 -3.59 -34.17 28.44
N SER A 20 -4.72 -34.81 28.12
CA SER A 20 -4.82 -36.27 28.14
C SER A 20 -4.03 -36.98 27.03
N SER A 21 -3.57 -36.25 26.00
CA SER A 21 -2.80 -36.85 24.90
C SER A 21 -1.34 -37.13 25.30
N GLU A 22 -0.78 -36.26 26.13
CA GLU A 22 0.61 -36.35 26.63
C GLU A 22 0.68 -36.79 28.11
N ASP A 23 -0.46 -36.93 28.80
CA ASP A 23 -0.55 -37.27 30.23
C ASP A 23 0.11 -36.22 31.16
N GLU A 24 -0.04 -34.93 30.81
CA GLU A 24 0.60 -33.81 31.51
C GLU A 24 -0.39 -32.67 31.87
N TYR A 25 -0.02 -31.84 32.85
CA TYR A 25 -0.80 -30.66 33.25
C TYR A 25 -0.11 -29.38 32.77
N MET A 26 -0.83 -28.56 32.01
CA MET A 26 -0.41 -27.21 31.61
C MET A 26 -0.79 -26.19 32.68
N SER A 27 0.14 -25.29 33.00
CA SER A 27 -0.19 -24.10 33.81
C SER A 27 -1.16 -23.19 33.04
N THR A 28 -1.90 -22.34 33.76
CA THR A 28 -2.89 -21.46 33.11
C THR A 28 -2.78 -20.02 33.57
N THR A 29 -3.09 -19.11 32.67
CA THR A 29 -3.32 -17.70 32.98
C THR A 29 -4.84 -17.47 33.01
N ILE A 30 -5.32 -16.85 34.09
CA ILE A 30 -6.75 -16.62 34.31
C ILE A 30 -7.06 -15.16 34.10
N SER A 31 -7.93 -14.88 33.13
CA SER A 31 -8.48 -13.55 32.93
C SER A 31 -9.73 -13.43 33.79
N ASN A 32 -9.68 -12.52 34.77
CA ASN A 32 -10.84 -11.96 35.48
C ASN A 32 -11.78 -13.00 36.13
N ILE A 33 -11.54 -13.30 37.42
CA ILE A 33 -12.47 -14.10 38.22
C ILE A 33 -13.54 -13.15 38.78
N THR A 34 -14.81 -13.48 38.54
CA THR A 34 -15.96 -12.70 39.03
C THR A 34 -16.91 -13.57 39.85
N ASP A 35 -17.68 -12.95 40.73
CA ASP A 35 -18.83 -13.63 41.32
C ASP A 35 -19.97 -13.80 40.28
N ILE A 36 -21.03 -14.52 40.64
CA ILE A 36 -22.21 -14.70 39.77
C ILE A 36 -22.97 -13.41 39.43
N PHE A 37 -22.62 -12.30 40.06
CA PHE A 37 -23.19 -10.97 39.83
C PHE A 37 -22.24 -10.04 39.07
N GLY A 38 -21.06 -10.53 38.67
CA GLY A 38 -20.05 -9.78 37.92
C GLY A 38 -19.15 -8.87 38.77
N ASN A 39 -19.17 -9.01 40.11
CA ASN A 39 -18.24 -8.28 40.98
C ASN A 39 -16.86 -8.94 41.01
N GLU A 40 -15.82 -8.17 41.33
CA GLU A 40 -14.47 -8.71 41.53
C GLU A 40 -14.45 -9.82 42.58
N TYR A 41 -13.69 -10.86 42.29
CA TYR A 41 -13.51 -11.98 43.21
C TYR A 41 -12.69 -11.57 44.44
N THR A 42 -13.28 -11.75 45.63
CA THR A 42 -12.66 -11.40 46.92
C THR A 42 -12.13 -12.61 47.69
N GLY A 43 -11.86 -13.72 47.00
CA GLY A 43 -11.42 -14.97 47.61
C GLY A 43 -12.54 -16.01 47.78
N TRP A 44 -12.14 -17.27 47.97
CA TRP A 44 -13.03 -18.43 48.06
C TRP A 44 -13.83 -18.41 49.36
N TYR A 45 -15.10 -18.80 49.35
CA TYR A 45 -15.88 -19.12 50.56
C TYR A 45 -16.77 -20.34 50.32
N PRO A 46 -17.13 -21.09 51.38
CA PRO A 46 -18.03 -22.23 51.27
C PRO A 46 -19.35 -21.86 50.58
N TYR A 47 -19.76 -22.68 49.62
CA TYR A 47 -21.02 -22.54 48.86
C TYR A 47 -21.14 -21.31 47.96
N GLN A 48 -20.05 -20.57 47.74
CA GLN A 48 -20.02 -19.53 46.73
C GLN A 48 -19.76 -20.09 45.32
N PHE A 49 -20.35 -19.44 44.33
CA PHE A 49 -20.13 -19.70 42.92
C PHE A 49 -19.41 -18.50 42.31
N PHE A 50 -18.50 -18.78 41.40
CA PHE A 50 -17.73 -17.79 40.66
C PHE A 50 -17.70 -18.19 39.19
N SER A 51 -17.49 -17.19 38.35
CA SER A 51 -17.31 -17.31 36.92
C SER A 51 -15.88 -16.94 36.57
N ILE A 52 -15.31 -17.67 35.62
CA ILE A 52 -14.02 -17.34 35.03
C ILE A 52 -14.31 -16.98 33.59
N GLU A 53 -13.91 -15.79 33.18
CA GLU A 53 -14.17 -15.29 31.83
C GLU A 53 -13.32 -16.04 30.81
N GLU A 54 -12.03 -16.23 31.11
CA GLU A 54 -11.09 -16.90 30.22
C GLU A 54 -10.00 -17.65 31.00
N ILE A 55 -9.66 -18.85 30.52
CA ILE A 55 -8.55 -19.67 30.99
C ILE A 55 -7.65 -19.93 29.78
N VAL A 56 -6.45 -19.38 29.80
CA VAL A 56 -5.45 -19.60 28.76
C VAL A 56 -4.46 -20.65 29.23
N GLY A 57 -4.35 -21.75 28.48
CA GLY A 57 -3.33 -22.77 28.73
C GLY A 57 -1.96 -22.28 28.32
N ASN A 58 -1.04 -22.23 29.26
CA ASN A 58 0.33 -21.83 29.01
C ASN A 58 1.14 -23.09 28.66
N GLY A 59 1.01 -23.53 27.41
CA GLY A 59 1.95 -24.49 26.82
C GLY A 59 3.35 -23.89 26.69
N PRO A 60 4.37 -24.70 26.37
CA PRO A 60 5.65 -24.14 25.97
C PRO A 60 5.45 -23.26 24.73
N ASP A 61 6.14 -22.12 24.70
CA ASP A 61 6.19 -21.28 23.50
C ASP A 61 6.91 -22.01 22.35
N CYS A 62 7.02 -21.40 21.17
CA CYS A 62 7.65 -22.08 20.02
C CYS A 62 9.13 -22.43 20.25
N SER A 63 9.78 -21.86 21.28
CA SER A 63 11.17 -22.17 21.67
C SER A 63 11.26 -23.33 22.68
N GLY A 64 10.11 -23.82 23.16
CA GLY A 64 10.03 -24.86 24.18
C GLY A 64 10.00 -24.32 25.62
N MET A 65 9.89 -23.01 25.82
CA MET A 65 9.86 -22.41 27.16
C MET A 65 8.42 -22.34 27.68
N GLU A 66 8.15 -23.02 28.80
CA GLU A 66 6.91 -22.85 29.55
C GLU A 66 6.72 -21.38 29.94
N LEU A 67 5.54 -20.80 29.67
CA LEU A 67 5.24 -19.38 29.91
C LEU A 67 6.15 -18.41 29.14
N GLY A 68 6.89 -18.90 28.14
CA GLY A 68 7.74 -18.09 27.30
C GLY A 68 6.94 -17.18 26.36
N THR A 69 7.62 -16.18 25.82
CA THR A 69 7.01 -15.15 24.96
C THR A 69 7.33 -15.32 23.48
N ALA A 70 8.00 -16.40 23.09
CA ALA A 70 8.31 -16.66 21.69
C ALA A 70 7.04 -17.00 20.89
N TYR A 71 7.00 -16.62 19.62
CA TYR A 71 5.86 -16.88 18.74
C TYR A 71 6.33 -17.19 17.32
N LEU A 72 5.49 -17.89 16.55
CA LEU A 72 5.77 -18.15 15.14
C LEU A 72 5.43 -16.92 14.31
N ASP A 73 6.33 -16.56 13.40
CA ASP A 73 6.04 -15.60 12.34
C ASP A 73 5.29 -16.25 11.17
N ASP A 74 4.95 -15.46 10.14
CA ASP A 74 4.17 -15.93 9.00
C ASP A 74 4.94 -16.95 8.14
N CYS A 75 6.27 -17.02 8.30
CA CYS A 75 7.11 -18.00 7.64
C CYS A 75 7.35 -19.26 8.48
N GLY A 76 6.70 -19.37 9.64
CA GLY A 76 6.83 -20.50 10.55
C GLY A 76 8.16 -20.53 11.30
N ILE A 77 8.87 -19.40 11.37
CA ILE A 77 10.08 -19.26 12.20
C ILE A 77 9.66 -18.83 13.59
N CYS A 78 10.20 -19.51 14.60
CA CYS A 78 10.03 -19.09 15.98
C CYS A 78 10.83 -17.82 16.26
N ILE A 79 10.16 -16.70 16.52
CA ILE A 79 10.76 -15.43 16.91
C ILE A 79 10.82 -15.34 18.43
N CYS A 80 12.01 -15.02 18.96
CA CYS A 80 12.18 -14.80 20.39
C CYS A 80 11.36 -13.57 20.81
N GLY A 81 10.56 -13.73 21.86
CA GLY A 81 10.01 -12.56 22.55
C GLY A 81 11.08 -11.83 23.37
N TYR A 82 10.74 -10.68 23.95
CA TYR A 82 11.68 -9.93 24.79
C TYR A 82 12.01 -10.69 26.07
N ILE A 83 13.24 -11.18 26.21
CA ILE A 83 13.75 -11.77 27.44
C ILE A 83 14.56 -10.68 28.19
N PRO A 84 14.27 -10.39 29.48
CA PRO A 84 15.00 -9.39 30.27
C PRO A 84 16.47 -9.74 30.56
N ASN A 85 16.90 -10.93 30.12
CA ASN A 85 18.18 -11.54 30.45
C ASN A 85 18.95 -11.70 29.14
N ASP A 86 20.25 -11.39 29.14
CA ASP A 86 21.18 -11.46 28.00
C ASP A 86 21.49 -12.92 27.55
N GLU A 87 20.57 -13.86 27.80
CA GLU A 87 20.66 -15.25 27.37
C GLU A 87 19.83 -15.44 26.10
N THR A 88 20.49 -15.83 25.02
CA THR A 88 19.81 -16.23 23.79
C THR A 88 19.13 -17.58 24.03
N LEU A 89 17.79 -17.59 23.94
CA LEU A 89 17.03 -18.81 24.16
C LEU A 89 17.20 -19.74 22.95
N LEU A 90 17.81 -20.90 23.19
CA LEU A 90 18.17 -21.85 22.15
C LEU A 90 16.91 -22.36 21.43
N GLY A 91 16.73 -21.99 20.15
CA GLY A 91 15.63 -22.48 19.31
C GLY A 91 14.71 -21.40 18.75
N CYS A 92 14.94 -20.12 19.04
CA CYS A 92 14.22 -19.00 18.43
C CYS A 92 15.18 -17.98 17.77
N LEU A 93 14.64 -17.13 16.90
CA LEU A 93 15.33 -16.08 16.17
C LEU A 93 15.16 -14.73 16.90
N GLU A 94 16.27 -14.07 17.24
CA GLU A 94 16.29 -12.71 17.82
C GLU A 94 16.37 -11.64 16.73
N ASP A 95 15.42 -11.65 15.80
CA ASP A 95 15.36 -10.67 14.70
C ASP A 95 13.92 -10.17 14.51
N ILE A 96 13.73 -9.30 13.53
CA ILE A 96 12.44 -8.76 13.15
C ILE A 96 11.58 -9.91 12.58
N PRO A 97 10.32 -10.06 13.03
CA PRO A 97 9.38 -11.01 12.45
C PRO A 97 9.23 -10.80 10.95
N ASN A 98 8.96 -11.88 10.20
CA ASN A 98 8.68 -11.81 8.77
C ASN A 98 9.82 -11.24 7.91
N ILE A 99 11.07 -11.24 8.41
CA ILE A 99 12.23 -10.79 7.61
C ILE A 99 12.44 -11.63 6.34
N ASN A 100 11.98 -12.89 6.38
CA ASN A 100 12.06 -13.84 5.27
C ASN A 100 10.76 -13.85 4.44
N LEU A 101 9.81 -12.96 4.71
CA LEU A 101 8.56 -12.82 3.97
C LEU A 101 8.70 -11.68 2.96
N ASP A 102 8.46 -11.97 1.69
CA ASP A 102 8.47 -10.97 0.64
C ASP A 102 7.14 -10.21 0.57
N CYS A 103 7.06 -9.14 -0.23
CA CYS A 103 5.86 -8.31 -0.27
C CYS A 103 4.62 -9.02 -0.88
N ASN A 104 4.81 -10.17 -1.52
CA ASN A 104 3.75 -10.99 -2.10
C ASN A 104 3.31 -12.12 -1.14
N GLY A 105 3.81 -12.11 0.10
CA GLY A 105 3.50 -13.11 1.10
C GLY A 105 4.20 -14.45 0.86
N VAL A 106 5.27 -14.47 0.06
CA VAL A 106 6.08 -15.66 -0.17
C VAL A 106 7.29 -15.63 0.74
N CYS A 107 7.55 -16.74 1.42
CA CYS A 107 8.66 -16.92 2.34
C CYS A 107 9.88 -17.51 1.64
N GLU A 108 11.08 -17.22 2.15
CA GLU A 108 12.30 -17.90 1.67
C GLU A 108 12.18 -19.42 1.77
N SER A 109 12.69 -20.14 0.77
CA SER A 109 12.59 -21.61 0.70
C SER A 109 13.37 -22.35 1.80
N SER A 110 14.16 -21.64 2.61
CA SER A 110 14.77 -22.19 3.83
C SER A 110 13.84 -22.20 5.05
N THR A 111 12.67 -21.55 4.96
CA THR A 111 11.70 -21.47 6.05
C THR A 111 10.67 -22.61 5.96
N PRO A 112 10.06 -23.05 7.09
CA PRO A 112 9.04 -24.10 7.06
C PRO A 112 7.90 -23.84 6.07
N VAL A 113 7.37 -22.60 6.05
CA VAL A 113 6.29 -22.22 5.13
C VAL A 113 6.81 -22.06 3.69
N GLY A 114 8.00 -21.52 3.49
CA GLY A 114 8.58 -21.32 2.16
C GLY A 114 8.86 -22.63 1.41
N VAL A 115 9.16 -23.73 2.11
CA VAL A 115 9.29 -25.06 1.48
C VAL A 115 7.98 -25.52 0.85
N ASP A 116 6.86 -25.32 1.55
CA ASP A 116 5.54 -25.69 1.03
C ASP A 116 5.16 -24.79 -0.16
N GLN A 117 5.43 -23.49 -0.06
CA GLN A 117 5.18 -22.51 -1.13
C GLN A 117 6.00 -22.79 -2.40
N GLU A 118 7.27 -23.16 -2.27
CA GLU A 118 8.10 -23.59 -3.41
C GLU A 118 7.48 -24.84 -4.09
N GLY A 119 6.92 -25.76 -3.30
CA GLY A 119 6.20 -26.93 -3.80
C GLY A 119 4.92 -26.59 -4.58
N GLU A 120 4.30 -25.44 -4.28
CA GLU A 120 3.16 -24.88 -5.01
C GLU A 120 3.58 -24.05 -6.23
N GLY A 121 4.88 -23.88 -6.45
CA GLY A 121 5.45 -23.11 -7.57
C GLY A 121 5.51 -21.60 -7.31
N LEU A 122 5.40 -21.16 -6.06
CA LEU A 122 5.61 -19.77 -5.68
C LEU A 122 7.10 -19.49 -5.55
N GLU A 123 7.56 -18.41 -6.19
CA GLU A 123 8.95 -17.96 -6.16
C GLU A 123 9.08 -16.78 -5.20
N TYR A 124 10.01 -16.91 -4.24
CA TYR A 124 10.42 -15.86 -3.33
C TYR A 124 11.24 -14.78 -4.04
N GLY A 125 11.07 -13.54 -3.62
CA GLY A 125 11.94 -12.43 -3.99
C GLY A 125 11.19 -11.21 -4.51
N ALA A 126 9.88 -11.13 -4.26
CA ALA A 126 9.11 -9.95 -4.57
C ALA A 126 9.50 -8.78 -3.65
N PHE A 127 9.62 -7.58 -4.19
CA PHE A 127 9.94 -6.38 -3.43
C PHE A 127 9.07 -5.20 -3.86
N VAL A 128 8.87 -4.25 -2.95
CA VAL A 128 8.14 -3.01 -3.26
C VAL A 128 9.06 -2.13 -4.11
N ASP A 129 8.63 -1.83 -5.33
CA ASP A 129 9.36 -0.98 -6.27
C ASP A 129 9.13 0.53 -6.03
N ASN A 130 9.66 1.40 -6.91
CA ASN A 130 9.57 2.85 -6.71
C ASN A 130 8.14 3.38 -6.85
N CYS A 131 7.23 2.59 -7.43
CA CYS A 131 5.81 2.90 -7.55
C CYS A 131 4.97 2.37 -6.39
N GLY A 132 5.60 1.73 -5.41
CA GLY A 132 4.90 1.14 -4.29
C GLY A 132 4.20 -0.16 -4.66
N VAL A 133 4.51 -0.74 -5.82
CA VAL A 133 3.94 -2.02 -6.27
C VAL A 133 4.87 -3.15 -5.87
N CYS A 134 4.29 -4.25 -5.41
CA CYS A 134 5.04 -5.47 -5.16
C CYS A 134 5.39 -6.13 -6.50
N SER A 135 6.68 -6.21 -6.80
CA SER A 135 7.22 -6.58 -8.11
C SER A 135 8.32 -7.64 -8.00
N GLY A 136 8.52 -8.43 -9.06
CA GLY A 136 9.45 -9.55 -9.06
C GLY A 136 8.90 -10.81 -8.38
N GLY A 137 9.76 -11.81 -8.17
CA GLY A 137 9.34 -13.12 -7.64
C GLY A 137 8.15 -13.69 -8.43
N SER A 138 7.11 -14.09 -7.69
CA SER A 138 5.86 -14.67 -8.22
C SER A 138 4.71 -13.66 -8.40
N THR A 139 4.99 -12.36 -8.53
CA THR A 139 3.95 -11.31 -8.68
C THR A 139 3.42 -11.15 -10.11
N ASP A 140 4.10 -11.73 -11.11
CA ASP A 140 3.93 -11.42 -12.55
C ASP A 140 4.09 -9.92 -12.89
N HIS A 141 4.58 -9.11 -11.95
CA HIS A 141 4.75 -7.68 -12.10
C HIS A 141 6.24 -7.34 -12.25
N VAL A 142 6.58 -6.58 -13.29
CA VAL A 142 7.97 -6.17 -13.56
C VAL A 142 8.24 -4.90 -12.75
N ALA A 143 9.36 -4.87 -12.04
CA ALA A 143 9.72 -3.72 -11.23
C ALA A 143 9.77 -2.43 -12.06
N ASP A 144 9.16 -1.37 -11.53
CA ASP A 144 9.07 -0.03 -12.13
C ASP A 144 8.33 0.02 -13.49
N SER A 145 7.57 -1.03 -13.87
CA SER A 145 6.83 -1.01 -15.15
C SER A 145 5.68 -0.01 -15.20
N ASP A 146 5.22 0.46 -14.03
CA ASP A 146 4.21 1.51 -13.92
C ASP A 146 4.77 2.93 -14.09
N ASP A 147 6.09 3.11 -14.10
CA ASP A 147 6.72 4.39 -14.41
C ASP A 147 7.05 4.48 -15.90
N GLY A 148 6.11 5.03 -16.66
CA GLY A 148 6.28 5.30 -18.10
C GLY A 148 7.19 6.48 -18.43
N GLY A 149 7.84 7.11 -17.44
CA GLY A 149 8.66 8.32 -17.59
C GLY A 149 7.98 9.60 -17.11
N CYS A 150 6.70 9.52 -16.74
CA CYS A 150 5.93 10.60 -16.12
C CYS A 150 5.58 10.33 -14.66
N GLY A 151 6.35 9.45 -14.01
CA GLY A 151 6.04 8.93 -12.71
C GLY A 151 5.02 7.80 -12.78
N CYS A 152 4.78 7.23 -11.61
CA CYS A 152 4.01 6.00 -11.46
C CYS A 152 2.55 6.16 -11.84
N PHE A 153 2.04 5.18 -12.58
CA PHE A 153 0.65 5.08 -13.05
C PHE A 153 0.21 6.24 -13.95
N ASN A 154 1.17 6.97 -14.52
CA ASN A 154 0.91 7.98 -15.53
C ASN A 154 1.23 7.43 -16.93
N PRO A 155 0.53 7.90 -17.97
CA PRO A 155 0.90 7.58 -19.34
C PRO A 155 2.33 8.05 -19.61
N ALA A 156 2.99 7.39 -20.56
CA ALA A 156 4.28 7.85 -21.05
C ALA A 156 4.17 9.29 -21.58
N PRO A 157 5.27 10.06 -21.57
CA PRO A 157 5.30 11.36 -22.20
C PRO A 157 4.82 11.30 -23.66
N GLU A 158 4.11 12.34 -24.10
CA GLU A 158 3.67 12.51 -25.49
C GLU A 158 4.32 13.75 -26.12
N ASP A 159 4.33 13.80 -27.45
CA ASP A 159 4.80 14.96 -28.20
C ASP A 159 3.77 16.09 -28.22
N TYR A 160 4.22 17.30 -27.90
CA TYR A 160 3.42 18.53 -27.97
C TYR A 160 4.11 19.59 -28.83
N TRP A 161 3.32 20.39 -29.55
CA TRP A 161 3.75 21.54 -30.34
C TRP A 161 3.26 22.82 -29.69
N LEU A 162 3.96 23.93 -29.96
CA LEU A 162 3.58 25.24 -29.43
C LEU A 162 2.25 25.67 -30.07
N ASP A 163 1.30 26.04 -29.22
CA ASP A 163 0.01 26.62 -29.57
C ASP A 163 0.05 28.08 -29.10
N VAL A 164 0.35 28.99 -30.04
CA VAL A 164 0.69 30.38 -29.73
C VAL A 164 -0.54 31.21 -29.42
N ASP A 165 -1.67 30.87 -30.01
CA ASP A 165 -2.93 31.61 -29.88
C ASP A 165 -4.00 30.85 -29.08
N SER A 166 -3.66 29.65 -28.59
CA SER A 166 -4.41 28.83 -27.64
C SER A 166 -5.76 28.37 -28.17
N ASP A 167 -5.84 28.05 -29.46
CA ASP A 167 -7.04 27.53 -30.11
C ASP A 167 -7.14 25.98 -30.05
N GLY A 168 -6.10 25.31 -29.55
CA GLY A 168 -5.99 23.86 -29.44
C GLY A 168 -5.26 23.19 -30.60
N PHE A 169 -4.73 23.95 -31.55
CA PHE A 169 -3.92 23.46 -32.64
C PHE A 169 -2.47 23.95 -32.47
N GLY A 170 -1.52 23.02 -32.55
CA GLY A 170 -0.11 23.33 -32.41
C GLY A 170 0.55 23.50 -33.78
N SER A 171 1.60 24.30 -33.85
CA SER A 171 2.39 24.49 -35.06
C SER A 171 3.90 24.49 -34.80
N GLY A 172 4.67 24.05 -35.81
CA GLY A 172 6.13 24.16 -35.81
C GLY A 172 6.85 22.94 -36.37
N ASN A 173 8.18 23.02 -36.39
CA ASN A 173 9.04 21.91 -36.84
C ASN A 173 9.53 21.03 -35.68
N ASP A 174 9.49 21.54 -34.46
CA ASP A 174 9.99 20.87 -33.26
C ASP A 174 8.80 20.52 -32.37
N SER A 175 8.81 19.31 -31.82
CA SER A 175 7.93 18.90 -30.72
C SER A 175 8.70 18.87 -29.41
N PHE A 176 7.97 18.95 -28.31
CA PHE A 176 8.47 18.77 -26.96
C PHE A 176 7.77 17.58 -26.32
N GLU A 177 8.56 16.62 -25.88
CA GLU A 177 8.05 15.46 -25.15
C GLU A 177 7.71 15.88 -23.71
N MET A 178 6.43 15.78 -23.34
CA MET A 178 5.91 16.26 -22.06
C MET A 178 4.93 15.29 -21.44
N CYS A 179 4.90 15.27 -20.11
CA CYS A 179 3.86 14.61 -19.33
C CYS A 179 2.58 15.42 -19.35
N LEU A 180 1.43 14.75 -19.36
CA LEU A 180 0.11 15.39 -19.41
C LEU A 180 -0.07 16.46 -18.32
N ASP A 181 0.41 16.20 -17.11
CA ASP A 181 0.31 17.14 -15.97
C ASP A 181 1.13 18.43 -16.16
N ASN A 182 2.10 18.43 -17.09
CA ASN A 182 2.94 19.59 -17.39
C ASN A 182 2.44 20.39 -18.60
N VAL A 183 1.40 19.90 -19.30
CA VAL A 183 0.84 20.56 -20.49
C VAL A 183 0.05 21.78 -20.08
N THR A 184 0.20 22.88 -20.83
CA THR A 184 -0.54 24.13 -20.64
C THR A 184 -1.27 24.49 -21.94
N GLU A 185 -2.14 25.51 -21.91
CA GLU A 185 -2.83 26.03 -23.10
C GLU A 185 -1.90 26.61 -24.18
N LEU A 186 -0.60 26.73 -23.90
CA LEU A 186 0.43 27.13 -24.86
C LEU A 186 0.93 25.96 -25.72
N TYR A 187 0.34 24.77 -25.55
CA TYR A 187 0.77 23.56 -26.24
C TYR A 187 -0.42 22.70 -26.66
N ALA A 188 -0.31 22.10 -27.84
CA ALA A 188 -1.26 21.14 -28.35
C ALA A 188 -0.58 19.81 -28.69
N ASN A 189 -1.29 18.70 -28.54
CA ASN A 189 -0.80 17.35 -28.87
C ASN A 189 -0.92 17.03 -30.37
N ASN A 190 -0.85 18.06 -31.21
CA ASN A 190 -0.97 17.96 -32.66
C ASN A 190 -0.13 19.06 -33.32
N ASN A 191 0.19 18.88 -34.60
CA ASN A 191 0.89 19.86 -35.43
C ASN A 191 0.02 20.24 -36.63
N LEU A 192 -1.16 20.78 -36.35
CA LEU A 192 -2.24 20.94 -37.32
C LEU A 192 -2.70 22.39 -37.51
N ASP A 193 -2.07 23.34 -36.83
CA ASP A 193 -2.41 24.75 -36.90
C ASP A 193 -1.92 25.38 -38.23
N PRO A 194 -2.84 25.79 -39.11
CA PRO A 194 -2.50 26.45 -40.36
C PRO A 194 -2.17 27.94 -40.19
N GLU A 195 -2.58 28.58 -39.08
CA GLU A 195 -2.46 30.02 -38.84
C GLU A 195 -1.89 30.32 -37.44
N PRO A 196 -0.57 30.19 -37.22
CA PRO A 196 0.05 30.19 -35.88
C PRO A 196 -0.05 31.42 -34.99
N ASN A 197 -0.79 32.44 -35.40
CA ASN A 197 -1.02 33.64 -34.59
C ASN A 197 -2.48 34.12 -34.75
N CYS A 198 -3.37 33.28 -35.29
CA CYS A 198 -4.76 33.59 -35.52
C CYS A 198 -5.67 32.38 -35.23
N PRO A 199 -6.44 32.41 -34.12
CA PRO A 199 -7.25 31.28 -33.68
C PRO A 199 -8.22 30.75 -34.74
N ASN A 200 -8.12 29.47 -35.06
CA ASN A 200 -9.01 28.74 -35.95
C ASN A 200 -10.12 28.02 -35.15
N PRO A 201 -11.41 28.16 -35.54
CA PRO A 201 -12.47 27.35 -34.95
C PRO A 201 -12.32 25.84 -35.23
N ASP A 202 -11.74 25.51 -36.38
CA ASP A 202 -11.38 24.18 -36.84
C ASP A 202 -10.30 24.27 -37.93
N ILE A 203 -9.64 23.15 -38.25
CA ILE A 203 -8.53 23.08 -39.21
C ILE A 203 -8.90 23.51 -40.65
N GLU A 204 -10.19 23.53 -41.01
CA GLU A 204 -10.65 23.90 -42.35
C GLU A 204 -11.00 25.39 -42.45
N THR A 205 -11.25 26.06 -41.32
CA THR A 205 -11.71 27.44 -41.24
C THR A 205 -10.55 28.38 -40.93
N LEU A 206 -9.98 28.96 -41.99
CA LEU A 206 -8.97 30.01 -41.92
C LEU A 206 -9.62 31.35 -41.54
N MET A 207 -8.95 32.10 -40.66
CA MET A 207 -9.41 33.33 -40.04
C MET A 207 -8.53 34.53 -40.41
N ILE A 208 -7.42 34.33 -41.12
CA ILE A 208 -6.68 35.42 -41.76
C ILE A 208 -7.42 35.85 -43.04
N ASP A 209 -7.78 37.12 -43.13
CA ASP A 209 -8.44 37.68 -44.32
C ASP A 209 -7.46 38.01 -45.47
N ASP A 210 -7.98 38.54 -46.59
CA ASP A 210 -7.14 38.88 -47.75
C ASP A 210 -6.14 40.03 -47.47
N CYS A 211 -6.36 40.77 -46.38
CA CYS A 211 -5.45 41.80 -45.89
C CYS A 211 -4.35 41.27 -44.99
N GLY A 212 -4.43 40.01 -44.58
CA GLY A 212 -3.50 39.39 -43.65
C GLY A 212 -3.83 39.66 -42.19
N ASP A 213 -5.05 40.15 -41.89
CA ASP A 213 -5.50 40.45 -40.53
C ASP A 213 -6.33 39.30 -39.97
N CYS A 214 -6.15 39.00 -38.68
CA CYS A 214 -6.88 37.93 -38.01
C CYS A 214 -8.29 38.37 -37.62
N ILE A 215 -9.31 37.71 -38.18
CA ILE A 215 -10.71 37.96 -37.86
C ILE A 215 -11.01 37.47 -36.43
N GLY A 216 -11.47 38.39 -35.58
CA GLY A 216 -11.77 38.17 -34.17
C GLY A 216 -10.67 38.65 -33.21
N VAL A 217 -9.46 38.89 -33.73
CA VAL A 217 -8.32 39.42 -32.96
C VAL A 217 -7.95 40.83 -33.44
N ASP A 218 -7.55 40.96 -34.70
CA ASP A 218 -7.12 42.24 -35.30
C ASP A 218 -8.31 43.04 -35.84
N VAL A 219 -9.28 42.35 -36.45
CA VAL A 219 -10.49 42.94 -37.05
C VAL A 219 -11.74 42.19 -36.62
N SER A 220 -12.92 42.80 -36.79
CA SER A 220 -14.20 42.20 -36.39
C SER A 220 -14.94 41.48 -37.53
N SER A 221 -14.50 41.68 -38.77
CA SER A 221 -15.10 41.10 -39.97
C SER A 221 -14.06 41.03 -41.09
N GLU A 222 -14.26 40.09 -42.01
CA GLU A 222 -13.43 39.90 -43.20
C GLU A 222 -13.24 41.20 -44.00
N ASN A 223 -11.98 41.53 -44.32
CA ASN A 223 -11.57 42.66 -45.16
C ASN A 223 -12.07 44.03 -44.65
N GLN A 224 -12.23 44.20 -43.33
CA GLN A 224 -12.78 45.41 -42.71
C GLN A 224 -12.02 46.70 -43.09
N ASN A 225 -10.71 46.58 -43.32
CA ASN A 225 -9.78 47.66 -43.66
C ASN A 225 -9.40 47.67 -45.16
N MET A 226 -10.05 46.86 -45.99
CA MET A 226 -9.88 46.88 -47.44
C MET A 226 -10.72 47.98 -48.08
N ASP A 227 -10.10 48.82 -48.92
CA ASP A 227 -10.85 49.80 -49.70
C ASP A 227 -11.57 49.18 -50.91
N ASN A 228 -12.42 49.97 -51.58
CA ASN A 228 -13.16 49.50 -52.76
C ASN A 228 -12.27 49.16 -53.98
N ASN A 229 -10.98 49.47 -53.94
CA ASN A 229 -10.01 49.13 -54.98
C ASN A 229 -9.20 47.86 -54.63
N GLY A 230 -9.50 47.20 -53.53
CA GLY A 230 -8.78 46.01 -53.05
C GLY A 230 -7.47 46.33 -52.34
N VAL A 231 -7.30 47.55 -51.84
CA VAL A 231 -6.09 47.98 -51.12
C VAL A 231 -6.34 47.93 -49.61
N CYS A 232 -5.54 47.13 -48.92
CA CYS A 232 -5.56 47.02 -47.46
C CYS A 232 -4.89 48.22 -46.80
N CYS A 233 -5.56 48.80 -45.81
CA CYS A 233 -5.04 49.87 -44.95
C CYS A 233 -4.57 49.28 -43.62
N ALA A 234 -3.65 49.94 -42.89
CA ALA A 234 -3.28 49.46 -41.57
C ALA A 234 -4.51 49.33 -40.66
N ALA A 235 -4.67 48.20 -39.98
CA ALA A 235 -5.69 48.00 -38.95
C ALA A 235 -5.60 49.14 -37.92
N SER A 236 -6.75 49.73 -37.58
CA SER A 236 -6.86 50.93 -36.73
C SER A 236 -7.27 50.61 -35.31
#